data_AF-A0A1Q7E9L0-F1
#
_entry.id   AF-A0A1Q7E9L0-F1
#
_cell.length_a   1.000
_cell.length_b   1.000
_cell.length_c   1.000
_cell.angle_alpha   90.00
_cell.angle_beta   90.00
_cell.angle_gamma   90.00
#
_symmetry.space_group_name_H-M   'P 1'
#
loop_
_entity.id
_entity.type
_entity.pdbx_description
1 polymer ?
#
loop_
_entity_poly.entity_id
_entity_poly.type
_entity_poly.pdbx_seq_one_letter_code
_entity_poly.pdbx_strand_id
1 'polypeptide(L)'
;MARHGTLCSREFPTFEAAIASFLAEGPRVHIEAACFGIAGPVVGGRVTTTNLTWQFDEERLAAAIPTRRVRLLNDLAAMGGGMLAPQPNAPRRGSLPFSES
;
A
#
# COMPACT_ATOMS: atom_id res chain seq x y z
N MET A 1 -5.94 -14.53 -15.66
CA MET A 1 -4.87 -13.96 -16.51
C MET A 1 -4.22 -12.83 -15.72
N ALA A 2 -2.89 -12.76 -15.68
CA ALA A 2 -2.14 -11.66 -15.06
C ALA A 2 -1.62 -10.73 -16.16
N ARG A 3 -1.68 -9.42 -15.94
CA ARG A 3 -1.10 -8.40 -16.83
C ARG A 3 0.11 -7.77 -16.17
N HIS A 4 1.13 -7.50 -16.98
CA HIS A 4 2.33 -6.77 -16.57
C HIS A 4 2.53 -5.58 -17.51
N GLY A 5 3.14 -4.52 -16.99
CA GLY A 5 3.47 -3.31 -17.74
C GLY A 5 4.53 -2.52 -16.99
N THR A 6 5.39 -1.83 -17.73
CA THR A 6 6.42 -0.96 -17.16
C THR A 6 6.06 0.47 -17.50
N LEU A 7 5.97 1.31 -16.47
CA LEU A 7 5.65 2.74 -16.60
C LEU A 7 6.83 3.57 -16.12
N CYS A 8 7.21 4.61 -16.84
CA CYS A 8 8.27 5.51 -16.42
C CYS A 8 7.70 6.52 -15.42
N SER A 9 8.18 6.49 -14.16
CA SER A 9 7.66 7.37 -13.10
C SER A 9 7.75 8.86 -13.43
N ARG A 10 8.67 9.29 -14.31
CA ARG A 10 8.79 10.71 -14.72
C ARG A 10 7.64 11.19 -15.62
N GLU A 11 6.92 10.28 -16.26
CA GLU A 11 5.80 10.61 -17.14
C GLU A 11 4.50 10.86 -16.37
N PHE A 12 4.47 10.53 -15.07
CA PHE A 12 3.29 10.65 -14.24
C PHE A 12 3.52 11.62 -13.08
N PRO A 13 2.69 12.67 -12.95
CA PRO A 13 2.82 13.64 -11.86
C PRO A 13 2.47 13.02 -10.50
N THR A 14 1.69 11.93 -10.49
CA THR A 14 1.26 11.22 -9.29
C THR A 14 1.23 9.71 -9.50
N PHE A 15 1.24 8.95 -8.42
CA PHE A 15 1.14 7.49 -8.46
C PHE A 15 -0.24 7.03 -8.93
N GLU A 16 -1.29 7.75 -8.55
CA GLU A 16 -2.67 7.53 -8.98
C GLU A 16 -2.82 7.65 -10.51
N ALA A 17 -2.13 8.63 -11.12
CA ALA A 17 -2.13 8.81 -12.57
C ALA A 17 -1.48 7.61 -13.29
N ALA A 18 -0.39 7.07 -12.74
CA ALA A 18 0.24 5.87 -13.26
C ALA A 18 -0.69 4.64 -13.17
N ILE A 19 -1.38 4.46 -12.04
CA ILE A 19 -2.34 3.36 -11.87
C ILE A 19 -3.52 3.51 -12.82
N ALA A 20 -4.08 4.71 -12.96
CA ALA A 20 -5.18 4.97 -13.87
C ALA A 20 -4.79 4.67 -15.33
N SER A 21 -3.59 5.08 -15.76
CA SER A 21 -3.05 4.75 -17.07
C SER A 21 -2.94 3.24 -17.25
N PHE A 22 -2.37 2.54 -16.26
CA PHE A 22 -2.26 1.09 -16.31
C PHE A 22 -3.64 0.46 -16.47
N LEU A 23 -4.62 0.81 -15.65
CA LEU A 23 -5.96 0.21 -15.72
C LEU A 23 -6.72 0.54 -17.02
N ALA A 24 -6.52 1.73 -17.59
CA ALA A 24 -7.20 2.18 -18.82
C ALA A 24 -6.80 1.39 -20.07
N GLU A 25 -5.57 0.91 -20.15
CA GLU A 25 -5.07 0.09 -21.24
C GLU A 25 -5.60 -1.36 -21.22
N GLY A 26 -6.25 -1.77 -20.13
CA GLY A 26 -6.77 -3.13 -19.94
C GLY A 26 -8.28 -3.24 -20.07
N PRO A 27 -8.83 -4.47 -20.16
CA PRO A 27 -10.25 -4.69 -20.00
C PRO A 27 -10.70 -4.24 -18.61
N ARG A 28 -11.93 -3.71 -18.50
CA ARG A 28 -12.51 -3.36 -17.20
C ARG A 28 -12.68 -4.64 -16.36
N VAL A 29 -11.91 -4.74 -15.28
CA VAL A 29 -11.95 -5.87 -14.36
C VAL A 29 -12.42 -5.41 -12.98
N HIS A 30 -13.13 -6.29 -12.27
CA HIS A 30 -13.45 -6.07 -10.87
C HIS A 30 -12.23 -6.37 -10.00
N ILE A 31 -11.81 -5.42 -9.17
CA ILE A 31 -10.63 -5.55 -8.30
C ILE A 31 -11.12 -5.70 -6.86
N GLU A 32 -11.01 -6.90 -6.30
CA GLU A 32 -11.45 -7.16 -4.92
C GLU A 32 -10.52 -6.54 -3.87
N ALA A 33 -9.22 -6.49 -4.17
CA ALA A 33 -8.20 -5.86 -3.35
C ALA A 33 -6.97 -5.49 -4.20
N ALA A 34 -6.23 -4.47 -3.77
CA ALA A 34 -4.97 -4.05 -4.36
C ALA A 34 -3.89 -3.91 -3.29
N CYS A 35 -2.69 -4.44 -3.56
CA CYS A 35 -1.52 -4.27 -2.71
C CYS A 35 -0.37 -3.69 -3.55
N PHE A 36 0.31 -2.68 -3.02
CA PHE A 36 1.45 -2.06 -3.69
C PHE A 36 2.72 -2.23 -2.87
N GLY A 37 3.73 -2.84 -3.48
CA GLY A 37 5.09 -2.89 -2.96
C GLY A 37 5.85 -1.62 -3.35
N ILE A 38 6.33 -0.88 -2.38
CA ILE A 38 6.95 0.43 -2.57
C ILE A 38 8.42 0.37 -2.14
N ALA A 39 9.32 0.76 -3.03
CA ALA A 39 10.73 0.95 -2.73
C ALA A 39 10.92 2.20 -1.87
N GLY A 40 10.67 2.09 -0.57
CA GLY A 40 10.73 3.19 0.37
C GLY A 40 9.91 2.97 1.64
N PRO A 41 10.10 3.83 2.66
CA PRO A 41 9.39 3.70 3.93
C PRO A 41 7.87 3.87 3.73
N VAL A 42 7.12 2.85 4.14
CA VAL A 42 5.67 2.93 4.34
C VAL A 42 5.41 3.13 5.83
N VAL A 43 4.91 4.30 6.20
CA VAL A 43 4.65 4.65 7.61
C VAL A 43 3.16 4.92 7.78
N GLY A 44 2.48 4.10 8.57
CA GLY A 44 1.05 4.26 8.85
C GLY A 44 0.15 4.25 7.60
N GLY A 45 0.49 3.44 6.58
CA GLY A 45 -0.28 3.39 5.33
C GLY A 45 -0.05 4.60 4.41
N ARG A 46 0.99 5.40 4.65
CA ARG A 46 1.42 6.52 3.81
C ARG A 46 2.81 6.28 3.25
N VAL A 47 3.00 6.73 2.02
CA VAL A 47 4.27 6.73 1.31
C VAL A 47 4.69 8.16 1.03
N THR A 48 5.95 8.44 1.35
CA THR A 48 6.68 9.59 0.83
C THR A 48 7.93 9.04 0.15
N THR A 49 7.94 9.05 -1.18
CA THR A 49 9.11 8.60 -1.92
C THR A 49 10.22 9.65 -1.80
N THR A 50 11.46 9.21 -1.58
CA THR A 50 12.61 10.13 -1.48
C THR A 50 13.16 10.51 -2.86
N ASN A 51 13.02 9.61 -3.84
CA ASN A 51 13.53 9.80 -5.21
C ASN A 51 12.46 10.33 -6.20
N LEU A 52 11.19 10.34 -5.79
CA LEU A 52 10.07 10.87 -6.57
C LEU A 52 9.28 11.81 -5.67
N THR A 53 8.68 12.87 -6.20
CA THR A 53 7.89 13.84 -5.43
C THR A 53 6.49 13.33 -5.03
N TRP A 54 6.25 12.02 -5.17
CA TRP A 54 4.95 11.41 -4.92
C TRP A 54 4.68 11.25 -3.41
N GLN A 55 3.47 11.62 -3.01
CA GLN A 55 2.95 11.48 -1.66
C GLN A 55 1.51 10.96 -1.73
N PHE A 56 1.31 9.74 -1.25
CA PHE A 56 0.03 9.07 -1.32
C PHE A 56 -0.18 8.13 -0.12
N ASP A 57 -1.42 7.73 0.09
CA ASP A 57 -1.82 6.85 1.18
C ASP A 57 -2.89 5.87 0.70
N GLU A 58 -3.14 4.84 1.52
CA GLU A 58 -4.12 3.79 1.22
C GLU A 58 -5.52 4.36 0.94
N GLU A 59 -5.94 5.41 1.65
CA GLU A 59 -7.26 6.03 1.48
C GLU A 59 -7.41 6.75 0.13
N ARG A 60 -6.40 7.55 -0.24
CA ARG A 60 -6.36 8.22 -1.55
C ARG A 60 -6.37 7.21 -2.70
N LEU A 61 -5.62 6.12 -2.55
CA LEU A 61 -5.59 5.07 -3.56
C LEU A 61 -6.90 4.29 -3.64
N ALA A 62 -7.56 4.03 -2.51
CA ALA A 62 -8.87 3.38 -2.49
C ALA A 62 -9.95 4.25 -3.16
N ALA A 63 -9.78 5.57 -3.23
CA ALA A 63 -10.64 6.46 -4.00
C ALA A 63 -10.32 6.46 -5.51
N ALA A 64 -9.06 6.26 -5.89
CA ALA A 64 -8.61 6.27 -7.28
C ALA A 64 -8.77 4.92 -8.00
N ILE A 65 -8.80 3.82 -7.24
CA ILE A 65 -8.91 2.45 -7.76
C ILE A 65 -10.35 1.97 -7.55
N PRO A 66 -10.92 1.14 -8.43
CA PRO A 66 -12.24 0.53 -8.23
C PRO A 66 -12.24 -0.55 -7.13
N THR A 67 -11.62 -0.29 -5.97
CA THR A 67 -11.57 -1.18 -4.81
C THR A 67 -11.48 -0.40 -3.50
N ARG A 68 -12.13 -0.90 -2.45
CA ARG A 68 -12.03 -0.34 -1.08
C ARG A 68 -10.89 -0.93 -0.25
N ARG A 69 -10.26 -1.99 -0.74
CA ARG A 69 -9.22 -2.73 -0.01
C ARG A 69 -7.88 -2.44 -0.65
N VAL A 70 -7.20 -1.39 -0.19
CA VAL A 70 -5.85 -1.03 -0.63
C VAL A 70 -4.87 -1.20 0.53
N ARG A 71 -3.71 -1.78 0.24
CA ARG A 71 -2.60 -1.92 1.20
C ARG A 71 -1.29 -1.45 0.60
N LEU A 72 -0.52 -0.68 1.36
CA LEU A 72 0.84 -0.29 1.02
C LEU A 72 1.82 -1.11 1.84
N LEU A 73 2.80 -1.71 1.16
CA LEU A 73 3.84 -2.54 1.74
C LEU A 73 5.19 -2.00 1.30
N ASN A 74 6.14 -1.87 2.23
CA ASN A 74 7.53 -1.62 1.85
C ASN A 74 8.03 -2.81 1.01
N ASP A 75 8.83 -2.61 -0.03
CA ASP A 75 9.35 -3.67 -0.88
C ASP A 75 10.12 -4.74 -0.08
N LEU A 76 10.85 -4.35 0.96
CA LEU A 76 11.50 -5.27 1.89
C LEU A 76 10.49 -6.10 2.71
N ALA A 77 9.37 -5.49 3.12
CA ALA A 77 8.29 -6.18 3.83
C ALA A 77 7.43 -7.03 2.87
N ALA A 78 7.28 -6.61 1.62
CA ALA A 78 6.57 -7.31 0.56
C ALA A 78 7.35 -8.56 0.11
N MET A 79 8.68 -8.48 0.05
CA MET A 79 9.56 -9.65 -0.14
C MET A 79 9.46 -10.62 1.05
N GLY A 80 9.24 -10.13 2.27
CA GLY A 80 8.92 -10.94 3.46
C GLY A 80 7.46 -11.42 3.54
N GLY A 81 6.60 -11.02 2.61
CA GLY A 81 5.14 -11.23 2.62
C GLY A 81 4.67 -12.65 2.29
N GLY A 82 5.58 -13.58 2.02
CA GLY A 82 5.29 -15.02 2.18
C GLY A 82 5.24 -15.45 3.64
N MET A 83 5.73 -14.64 4.58
CA MET A 83 5.99 -15.07 5.97
C MET A 83 5.53 -14.11 7.07
N LEU A 84 5.25 -12.83 6.81
CA LEU A 84 4.69 -11.94 7.83
C LEU A 84 3.52 -11.09 7.33
N ALA A 85 2.30 -11.56 7.61
CA ALA A 85 1.15 -10.68 7.70
C ALA A 85 1.30 -9.78 8.94
N PRO A 86 1.11 -8.45 8.83
CA PRO A 86 1.08 -7.60 10.02
C PRO A 86 -0.15 -7.97 10.85
N GLN A 87 0.09 -8.33 12.11
CA GLN A 87 -0.95 -8.56 13.12
C GLN A 87 -1.82 -7.28 13.23
N PRO A 88 -3.14 -7.35 13.03
CA PRO A 88 -3.99 -6.22 13.29
C PRO A 88 -4.05 -6.00 14.82
N ASN A 89 -3.47 -4.89 15.27
CA ASN A 89 -3.73 -4.24 16.55
C ASN A 89 -3.81 -5.18 17.78
N ALA A 90 -2.66 -5.49 18.39
CA ALA A 90 -2.66 -6.00 19.76
C ALA A 90 -2.99 -4.84 20.73
N PRO A 91 -4.05 -4.94 21.56
CA PRO A 91 -4.32 -3.92 22.55
C PRO A 91 -3.17 -3.83 23.55
N ARG A 92 -2.79 -2.60 23.92
CA ARG A 92 -1.81 -2.32 24.99
C ARG A 92 -2.30 -3.00 26.26
N ARG A 93 -1.70 -4.14 26.62
CA ARG A 93 -2.00 -4.86 27.86
C ARG A 93 -1.64 -3.93 29.02
N GLY A 94 -2.67 -3.57 29.78
CA GLY A 94 -2.60 -2.64 30.88
C GLY A 94 -1.60 -3.06 31.95
N SER A 95 -1.08 -2.02 32.60
CA SER A 95 -0.49 -2.03 33.93
C SER A 95 -1.28 -2.92 34.89
N LEU A 96 -0.63 -3.95 35.44
CA LEU A 96 -1.11 -4.67 36.62
C LEU A 96 -0.80 -3.82 37.85
N PRO A 97 -1.74 -3.57 38.77
CA PRO A 97 -1.39 -3.11 40.11
C PRO A 97 -0.91 -4.33 40.90
N PHE A 98 0.36 -4.34 41.32
CA PHE A 98 0.81 -5.22 42.38
C PHE A 98 0.20 -4.69 43.69
N SER A 99 -0.66 -5.49 44.31
CA SER A 99 -1.13 -5.30 45.68
C SER A 99 -0.41 -6.36 46.51
N GLU A 100 0.49 -5.93 47.40
CA GLU A 100 1.07 -6.76 48.45
C GLU A 100 0.51 -6.30 49.80
N SER A 101 -0.01 -7.27 50.56
CA SER A 101 -0.12 -7.28 52.02
C SER A 101 0.35 -8.65 52.49
#